data_AF-A0A8R1DTG7-F1
#
_entry.id   AF-A0A8R1DTG7-F1
#
_cell.length_a   1.000
_cell.length_b   1.000
_cell.length_c   1.000
_cell.angle_alpha   90.00
_cell.angle_beta   90.00
_cell.angle_gamma   90.00
#
_symmetry.space_group_name_H-M   'P 1'
#
loop_
_entity.id
_entity.type
_entity.pdbx_description
1 polymer ?
#
loop_
_entity_poly.entity_id
_entity_poly.type
_entity_poly.pdbx_seq_one_letter_code
_entity_poly.pdbx_strand_id
1 'polypeptide(L)'
;MLVWIGIDECCFQHDKCYDEANDNKICPGVEVQYMEDYSWDCKNSTAICSDENTGCKAALCECDKKVVECWKKYPKPEKKPTCDRTR
;
A
#
# COMPACT_ATOMS: atom_id res chain seq x y z
N MET A 1 -3.25 -16.94 14.19
CA MET A 1 -4.47 -16.16 13.93
C MET A 1 -4.19 -14.65 13.92
N LEU A 2 -3.44 -14.11 14.89
CA LEU A 2 -3.11 -12.67 14.97
C LEU A 2 -2.29 -12.12 13.78
N VAL A 3 -1.39 -12.91 13.19
CA VAL A 3 -0.57 -12.49 12.02
C VAL A 3 -1.43 -12.12 10.81
N TRP A 4 -2.46 -12.92 10.52
CA TRP A 4 -3.34 -12.72 9.37
C TRP A 4 -4.19 -11.46 9.52
N ILE A 5 -4.76 -11.26 10.70
CA ILE A 5 -5.55 -10.06 11.03
C ILE A 5 -4.67 -8.81 10.91
N GLY A 6 -3.42 -8.87 11.37
CA GLY A 6 -2.49 -7.75 11.30
C GLY A 6 -2.08 -7.36 9.88
N ILE A 7 -1.85 -8.34 9.00
CA ILE A 7 -1.52 -8.08 7.59
C ILE A 7 -2.77 -7.58 6.83
N ASP A 8 -3.94 -8.16 7.11
CA ASP A 8 -5.20 -7.75 6.48
C ASP A 8 -5.54 -6.29 6.82
N GLU A 9 -5.31 -5.87 8.06
CA GLU A 9 -5.43 -4.46 8.46
C GLU A 9 -4.45 -3.55 7.69
N CYS A 10 -3.21 -3.98 7.43
CA CYS A 10 -2.29 -3.21 6.59
C CYS A 10 -2.87 -3.00 5.18
N CYS A 11 -3.45 -4.05 4.58
CA CYS A 11 -4.07 -3.98 3.27
C CYS A 11 -5.30 -3.05 3.29
N PHE A 12 -6.15 -3.16 4.31
CA PHE A 12 -7.31 -2.27 4.46
C PHE A 12 -6.92 -0.79 4.55
N GLN A 13 -5.85 -0.46 5.28
CA GLN A 13 -5.35 0.91 5.36
C GLN A 13 -4.72 1.37 4.04
N HIS A 14 -4.12 0.46 3.29
CA HIS A 14 -3.58 0.73 1.96
C HIS A 14 -4.69 1.05 0.95
N ASP A 15 -5.74 0.22 0.91
CA ASP A 15 -6.93 0.45 0.07
C ASP A 15 -7.55 1.83 0.37
N LYS A 16 -7.70 2.17 1.65
CA LYS A 16 -8.18 3.50 2.07
C LYS A 16 -7.28 4.64 1.61
N CYS A 17 -5.96 4.48 1.70
CA CYS A 17 -5.01 5.49 1.26
C CYS A 17 -5.15 5.76 -0.24
N TYR A 18 -5.37 4.70 -1.02
CA TYR A 18 -5.63 4.77 -2.44
C TYR A 18 -6.98 5.45 -2.75
N ASP A 19 -8.04 5.07 -2.04
CA ASP A 19 -9.35 5.71 -2.17
C ASP A 19 -9.28 7.22 -1.86
N GLU A 20 -8.58 7.61 -0.78
CA GLU A 20 -8.36 9.01 -0.43
C GLU A 20 -7.65 9.79 -1.54
N ALA A 21 -6.68 9.18 -2.25
CA ALA A 21 -5.99 9.83 -3.37
C ALA A 21 -6.95 10.10 -4.55
N ASN A 22 -7.89 9.20 -4.81
CA ASN A 22 -8.91 9.38 -5.86
C ASN A 22 -10.01 10.36 -5.46
N ASP A 23 -10.50 10.25 -4.21
CA ASP A 23 -11.58 11.07 -3.69
C ASP A 23 -11.19 12.54 -3.64
N ASN A 24 -9.94 12.81 -3.24
CA ASN A 24 -9.36 14.15 -3.25
C ASN A 24 -8.91 14.63 -4.64
N LYS A 25 -9.16 13.87 -5.70
CA LYS A 25 -8.80 14.20 -7.09
C LYS A 25 -7.29 14.42 -7.30
N ILE A 26 -6.46 13.82 -6.44
CA ILE A 26 -5.00 13.80 -6.60
C ILE A 26 -4.64 12.81 -7.71
N CYS A 27 -5.29 11.65 -7.72
CA CYS A 27 -5.24 10.66 -8.77
C CYS A 27 -6.53 10.72 -9.61
N PRO A 28 -6.44 10.57 -10.95
CA PRO A 28 -7.58 10.76 -11.85
C PRO A 28 -8.56 9.56 -11.87
N GLY A 29 -8.17 8.40 -11.30
CA GLY A 29 -9.00 7.20 -11.27
C GLY A 29 -8.28 5.99 -10.67
N VAL A 30 -9.06 4.92 -10.44
CA VAL A 30 -8.59 3.65 -9.85
C VAL A 30 -7.56 2.97 -10.73
N GLU A 31 -7.75 3.03 -12.04
CA GLU A 31 -6.82 2.44 -13.02
C GLU A 31 -5.40 3.03 -12.93
N VAL A 32 -5.29 4.31 -12.58
CA VAL A 32 -4.00 5.00 -12.45
C VAL A 32 -3.23 4.50 -11.22
N GLN A 33 -3.93 4.05 -10.18
CA GLN A 33 -3.28 3.45 -9.01
C GLN A 33 -2.47 2.19 -9.33
N TYR A 34 -2.80 1.49 -10.42
CA TYR A 34 -2.13 0.27 -10.86
C TYR A 34 -1.13 0.48 -12.00
N MET A 35 -1.16 1.64 -12.66
CA MET A 35 -0.37 1.92 -13.88
C MET A 35 0.61 3.08 -13.72
N GLU A 36 0.43 3.94 -12.71
CA GLU A 36 1.30 5.09 -12.50
C GLU A 36 2.61 4.67 -11.84
N ASP A 37 3.71 4.84 -12.57
CA ASP A 37 5.05 4.64 -12.04
C ASP A 37 5.52 5.88 -11.26
N TYR A 38 6.13 5.62 -10.11
CA TYR A 38 6.75 6.64 -9.26
C TYR A 38 8.19 6.23 -8.88
N SER A 39 9.03 7.22 -8.58
CA SER A 39 10.43 6.98 -8.23
C SER A 39 10.59 6.69 -6.74
N TRP A 40 11.29 5.62 -6.40
CA TRP A 40 11.57 5.24 -5.02
C TRP A 40 12.93 4.54 -4.90
N ASP A 41 13.45 4.46 -3.68
CA ASP A 41 14.70 3.78 -3.35
C ASP A 41 14.54 2.94 -2.07
N CYS A 42 15.42 1.94 -1.89
CA CYS A 42 15.47 1.11 -0.69
C CYS A 42 16.81 1.28 0.01
N LYS A 43 16.82 1.91 1.19
CA LYS A 43 18.03 2.06 2.01
C LYS A 43 17.82 1.38 3.35
N ASN A 44 18.71 0.46 3.71
CA ASN A 44 18.68 -0.25 5.00
C ASN A 44 17.30 -0.87 5.30
N SER A 45 16.71 -1.56 4.31
CA SER A 45 15.38 -2.19 4.41
C SER A 45 14.26 -1.20 4.77
N THR A 46 14.37 0.04 4.27
CA THR A 46 13.39 1.11 4.42
C THR A 46 13.12 1.69 3.03
N ALA A 47 11.85 1.75 2.64
CA ALA A 47 11.43 2.37 1.39
C ALA A 47 11.45 3.89 1.54
N ILE A 48 11.97 4.58 0.53
CA ILE A 48 12.10 6.04 0.48
C ILE A 48 11.49 6.51 -0.84
N CYS A 49 10.48 7.37 -0.75
CA CYS A 49 9.91 8.04 -1.91
C CYS A 49 10.83 9.17 -2.38
N SER A 50 11.00 9.32 -3.69
CA SER A 50 11.74 10.44 -4.26
C SER A 50 10.99 11.75 -4.05
N ASP A 51 11.71 12.82 -3.67
CA ASP A 51 11.18 14.18 -3.58
C ASP A 51 10.78 14.76 -4.95
N GLU A 52 11.20 14.11 -6.04
CA GLU A 52 10.79 14.46 -7.41
C GLU A 52 9.37 13.99 -7.74
N ASN A 53 8.82 13.07 -6.95
CA ASN A 53 7.43 12.65 -7.12
C ASN A 53 6.50 13.82 -6.79
N THR A 54 5.48 14.02 -7.61
CA THR A 54 4.44 15.05 -7.39
C THR A 54 3.06 14.49 -7.68
N GLY A 55 2.01 15.11 -7.12
CA GLY A 55 0.63 14.72 -7.36
C GLY A 55 0.37 13.24 -7.04
N CYS A 56 -0.25 12.53 -7.99
CA CYS A 56 -0.59 11.12 -7.85
C CYS A 56 0.63 10.24 -7.54
N LYS A 57 1.79 10.48 -8.18
CA LYS A 57 3.02 9.72 -7.94
C LYS A 57 3.48 9.79 -6.49
N ALA A 58 3.43 11.00 -5.91
CA ALA A 58 3.81 11.20 -4.51
C ALA A 58 2.82 10.50 -3.57
N ALA A 59 1.52 10.64 -3.84
CA ALA A 59 0.48 10.02 -3.03
C ALA A 59 0.57 8.48 -3.04
N LEU A 60 0.68 7.86 -4.22
CA LEU A 60 0.79 6.41 -4.36
C LEU A 60 2.07 5.88 -3.70
N CYS A 61 3.21 6.55 -3.92
CA CYS A 61 4.46 6.14 -3.28
C CYS A 61 4.36 6.14 -1.75
N GLU A 62 3.76 7.18 -1.16
CA GLU A 62 3.60 7.24 0.30
C GLU A 62 2.60 6.19 0.82
N CYS A 63 1.54 5.87 0.08
CA CYS A 63 0.64 4.76 0.42
C CYS A 63 1.39 3.41 0.39
N ASP A 64 2.18 3.16 -0.65
CA ASP A 64 2.93 1.92 -0.82
C ASP A 64 4.06 1.78 0.20
N LYS A 65 4.74 2.88 0.53
CA LYS A 65 5.70 2.93 1.63
C LYS A 65 5.06 2.55 2.97
N LYS A 66 3.89 3.11 3.29
CA LYS A 66 3.17 2.79 4.54
C LYS A 66 2.79 1.31 4.63
N VAL A 67 2.32 0.70 3.53
CA VAL A 67 1.91 -0.71 3.56
C VAL A 67 3.11 -1.64 3.76
N VAL A 68 4.25 -1.37 3.11
CA VAL A 68 5.46 -2.21 3.31
C VAL A 68 6.07 -2.03 4.71
N GLU A 69 6.01 -0.83 5.27
CA GLU A 69 6.39 -0.58 6.67
C GLU A 69 5.45 -1.29 7.66
N CYS A 70 4.16 -1.37 7.33
CA CYS A 70 3.19 -2.11 8.11
C CYS A 70 3.44 -3.63 8.04
N TRP A 71 3.65 -4.18 6.84
CA TRP A 71 3.97 -5.60 6.63
C TRP A 71 5.24 -6.04 7.36
N LYS A 72 6.25 -5.17 7.45
CA LYS A 72 7.51 -5.43 8.17
C LYS A 72 7.31 -5.79 9.65
N LYS A 73 6.17 -5.45 10.25
CA LYS A 73 5.82 -5.77 11.65
C LYS A 73 5.39 -7.23 11.84
N TYR A 74 5.14 -7.96 10.76
CA TYR A 74 4.60 -9.31 10.79
C TYR A 74 5.53 -10.31 10.08
N PRO A 75 5.58 -11.58 10.52
CA PRO A 75 6.32 -12.59 9.79
C PRO A 75 5.66 -12.84 8.41
N LYS A 76 6.50 -13.15 7.41
CA LYS A 76 6.02 -13.53 6.08
C LYS A 76 5.07 -14.73 6.21
N PRO A 77 3.85 -14.67 5.66
CA PRO A 77 2.98 -15.81 5.72
C PRO A 77 3.39 -16.94 4.77
N GLU A 78 3.22 -18.19 5.20
CA GLU A 78 3.62 -19.37 4.43
C GLU A 78 2.54 -19.87 3.45
N LYS A 79 1.27 -19.55 3.71
CA LYS A 79 0.12 -20.06 2.93
C LYS A 79 -0.93 -18.99 2.81
N LYS A 80 -1.39 -18.64 1.62
CA LYS A 80 -2.53 -17.74 1.45
C LYS A 80 -3.82 -18.42 1.97
N PRO A 81 -4.48 -17.88 3.01
CA PRO A 81 -5.74 -18.43 3.49
C PRO A 81 -6.85 -18.17 2.47
N THR A 82 -7.81 -19.09 2.40
CA THR A 82 -9.05 -18.86 1.66
C THR A 82 -10.00 -18.04 2.53
N CYS A 83 -10.57 -16.97 1.96
CA CYS A 83 -11.66 -16.24 2.60
C CYS A 83 -12.94 -17.08 2.47
N ASP A 84 -13.53 -17.49 3.59
CA ASP A 84 -14.85 -18.10 3.62
C ASP A 84 -15.91 -17.00 3.50
N ARG A 85 -16.54 -16.92 2.33
CA ARG A 85 -17.56 -15.92 2.01
C ARG A 85 -18.98 -16.36 2.38
N THR A 86 -19.14 -17.53 2.99
CA THR A 86 -20.45 -18.08 3.37
C THR A 86 -20.83 -17.76 4.81
N ARG A 87 -19.93 -17.09 5.54
CA ARG A 87 -20.10 -16.70 6.93
C ARG A 87 -20.42 -15.22 7.07
#